data_AF-A0A8T3QR42-F1
#
_entry.id   AF-A0A8T3QR42-F1
#
_cell.length_a   1.000
_cell.length_b   1.000
_cell.length_c   1.000
_cell.angle_alpha   90.00
_cell.angle_beta   90.00
_cell.angle_gamma   90.00
#
_symmetry.space_group_name_H-M   'P 1'
#
loop_
_entity.id
_entity.type
_entity.pdbx_description
1 polymer ?
#
loop_
_entity_poly.entity_id
_entity_poly.type
_entity_poly.pdbx_seq_one_letter_code
_entity_poly.pdbx_strand_id
1 'polypeptide(L)'
;MGKNKGSRRYRAVDADDRAWRRARRPKLCLLAQRPQLQAFVSDRLAEDWSPDQIAGYLAKHHPAGSAMRVSHETIYKSLFIQSRGVLAKDLQKHLRSKRPIRRCVHNTVTGQWRSQIREAVSIRERPAEVEDRAIPGHWE
;
A
#
# COMPACT_ATOMS: atom_id res chain seq x y z
N MET A 1 -0.61 -45.00 -2.86
CA MET A 1 -1.94 -45.51 -3.30
C MET A 1 -2.65 -44.44 -4.14
N GLY A 2 -2.84 -44.69 -5.44
CA GLY A 2 -3.43 -43.74 -6.38
C GLY A 2 -4.95 -43.63 -6.24
N LYS A 3 -5.46 -42.46 -5.87
CA LYS A 3 -6.88 -42.22 -5.51
C LYS A 3 -7.80 -41.87 -6.69
N ASN A 4 -7.35 -42.04 -7.94
CA ASN A 4 -8.04 -41.52 -9.13
C ASN A 4 -8.27 -42.59 -10.21
N LYS A 5 -8.77 -43.78 -9.87
CA LYS A 5 -9.17 -44.80 -10.86
C LYS A 5 -10.56 -45.35 -10.53
N GLY A 6 -11.57 -44.94 -11.29
CA GLY A 6 -12.93 -45.50 -11.21
C GLY A 6 -13.90 -44.86 -12.20
N SER A 7 -14.42 -45.66 -13.12
CA SER A 7 -15.20 -45.27 -14.32
C SER A 7 -16.71 -45.08 -14.10
N ARG A 8 -17.18 -44.84 -12.87
CA ARG A 8 -18.63 -44.91 -12.56
C ARG A 8 -19.37 -43.58 -12.40
N ARG A 9 -18.72 -42.43 -12.56
CA ARG A 9 -19.32 -41.08 -12.71
C ARG A 9 -18.20 -40.14 -13.14
N TYR A 10 -18.44 -39.29 -14.13
CA TYR A 10 -17.48 -38.30 -14.63
C TYR A 10 -17.01 -37.40 -13.48
N ARG A 11 -15.78 -37.63 -12.97
CA ARG A 11 -15.16 -36.91 -11.86
C ARG A 11 -14.44 -35.62 -12.28
N ALA A 12 -14.47 -35.28 -13.57
CA ALA A 12 -13.82 -34.08 -14.08
C ALA A 12 -14.52 -32.81 -13.62
N VAL A 13 -15.86 -32.78 -13.52
CA VAL A 13 -16.57 -31.64 -12.89
C VAL A 13 -16.13 -31.44 -11.44
N ASP A 14 -16.10 -32.50 -10.62
CA ASP A 14 -15.65 -32.38 -9.22
C ASP A 14 -14.18 -31.95 -9.09
N ALA A 15 -13.33 -32.36 -10.04
CA ALA A 15 -11.92 -32.00 -10.08
C ALA A 15 -11.73 -30.54 -10.52
N ASP A 16 -12.49 -30.10 -11.52
CA ASP A 16 -12.50 -28.72 -12.04
C ASP A 16 -13.09 -27.75 -11.00
N ASP A 17 -14.21 -28.09 -10.35
CA ASP A 17 -14.77 -27.34 -9.22
C ASP A 17 -13.79 -27.22 -8.07
N ARG A 18 -13.01 -28.28 -7.78
CA ARG A 18 -11.94 -28.21 -6.78
C ARG A 18 -10.79 -27.33 -7.25
N ALA A 19 -10.46 -27.33 -8.53
CA ALA A 19 -9.43 -26.47 -9.12
C ALA A 19 -9.85 -25.00 -9.03
N TRP A 20 -11.06 -24.64 -9.46
CA TRP A 20 -11.64 -23.30 -9.36
C TRP A 20 -11.71 -22.80 -7.91
N ARG A 21 -12.16 -23.65 -6.97
CA ARG A 21 -12.17 -23.29 -5.54
C ARG A 21 -10.77 -23.02 -4.99
N ARG A 22 -9.78 -23.81 -5.39
CA ARG A 22 -8.38 -23.63 -4.98
C ARG A 22 -7.72 -22.45 -5.67
N ALA A 23 -8.10 -22.13 -6.91
CA ALA A 23 -7.58 -21.01 -7.68
C ALA A 23 -7.86 -19.67 -6.99
N ARG A 24 -8.96 -19.57 -6.22
CA ARG A 24 -9.28 -18.37 -5.42
C ARG A 24 -8.21 -17.99 -4.40
N ARG A 25 -7.37 -18.93 -3.95
CA ARG A 25 -6.26 -18.77 -2.98
C ARG A 25 -6.39 -17.54 -2.05
N PRO A 26 -7.47 -17.42 -1.26
CA PRO A 26 -7.62 -16.26 -0.39
C PRO A 26 -6.55 -16.35 0.72
N LYS A 27 -5.52 -15.52 0.63
CA LYS A 27 -4.53 -15.36 1.71
C LYS A 27 -5.08 -14.33 2.68
N LEU A 28 -5.51 -14.78 3.86
CA LEU A 28 -5.89 -13.88 4.95
C LEU A 28 -4.71 -12.94 5.23
N CYS A 29 -4.97 -11.63 5.25
CA CYS A 29 -3.92 -10.69 5.58
C CYS A 29 -3.53 -10.78 7.07
N LEU A 30 -2.32 -10.34 7.41
CA LEU A 30 -1.75 -10.51 8.75
C LEU A 30 -2.66 -9.98 9.87
N LEU A 31 -3.26 -8.80 9.65
CA LEU A 31 -4.15 -8.17 10.64
C LEU A 31 -5.44 -8.97 10.83
N ALA A 32 -5.98 -9.59 9.78
CA ALA A 32 -7.17 -10.45 9.90
C ALA A 32 -6.90 -11.69 10.77
N GLN A 33 -5.66 -12.17 10.80
CA GLN A 33 -5.27 -13.34 11.59
C GLN A 33 -4.92 -12.97 13.04
N ARG A 34 -4.80 -11.68 13.37
CA ARG A 34 -4.27 -11.19 14.65
C ARG A 34 -5.14 -10.05 15.20
N PRO A 35 -6.28 -10.36 15.83
CA PRO A 35 -7.25 -9.35 16.28
C PRO A 35 -6.66 -8.34 17.28
N GLN A 36 -5.78 -8.77 18.19
CA GLN A 36 -5.12 -7.89 19.15
C GLN A 36 -4.24 -6.85 18.46
N LEU A 37 -3.47 -7.28 17.46
CA LEU A 37 -2.62 -6.39 16.66
C LEU A 37 -3.48 -5.45 15.80
N GLN A 38 -4.58 -5.95 15.23
CA GLN A 38 -5.53 -5.14 14.46
C GLN A 38 -6.16 -4.05 15.31
N ALA A 39 -6.63 -4.38 16.52
CA ALA A 39 -7.18 -3.40 17.47
C ALA A 39 -6.15 -2.33 17.82
N PHE A 40 -4.94 -2.74 18.23
CA PHE A 40 -3.85 -1.80 18.53
C PHE A 40 -3.54 -0.84 17.37
N VAL A 41 -3.45 -1.37 16.15
CA VAL A 41 -3.21 -0.54 14.95
C VAL A 41 -4.37 0.42 14.71
N SER A 42 -5.62 -0.04 14.86
CA SER A 42 -6.81 0.80 14.71
C SER A 42 -6.84 1.94 15.72
N ASP A 43 -6.57 1.65 16.99
CA ASP A 43 -6.60 2.62 18.08
C ASP A 43 -5.53 3.70 17.88
N ARG A 44 -4.29 3.29 17.54
CA ARG A 44 -3.20 4.25 17.29
C ARG A 44 -3.44 5.10 16.04
N LEU A 45 -4.05 4.54 15.00
CA LEU A 45 -4.44 5.33 13.83
C LEU A 45 -5.51 6.36 14.19
N ALA A 46 -6.46 6.05 15.06
CA ALA A 46 -7.48 6.99 15.53
C ALA A 46 -6.87 8.13 16.40
N GLU A 47 -5.72 7.87 17.03
CA GLU A 47 -4.89 8.87 17.73
C GLU A 47 -3.93 9.63 16.81
N ASP A 48 -4.13 9.59 15.48
CA ASP A 48 -3.32 10.26 14.46
C ASP A 48 -1.85 9.80 14.37
N TRP A 49 -1.52 8.59 14.85
CA TRP A 49 -0.20 8.02 14.64
C TRP A 49 -0.02 7.61 13.18
N SER A 50 1.17 7.87 12.63
CA SER A 50 1.52 7.38 11.30
C SER A 50 1.78 5.86 11.32
N PRO A 51 1.52 5.15 10.20
CA PRO A 51 1.88 3.73 10.07
C PRO A 51 3.34 3.42 10.41
N ASP A 52 4.25 4.35 10.11
CA ASP A 52 5.67 4.26 10.44
C ASP A 52 5.92 4.36 11.96
N GLN A 53 5.24 5.27 12.66
CA GLN A 53 5.31 5.38 14.12
C GLN A 53 4.79 4.12 14.80
N ILE A 54 3.66 3.58 14.33
CA ILE A 54 3.08 2.36 14.87
C ILE A 54 4.04 1.17 14.70
N ALA A 55 4.57 0.99 13.49
CA ALA A 55 5.52 -0.09 13.21
C ALA A 55 6.81 0.05 14.03
N GLY A 56 7.33 1.27 14.16
CA GLY A 56 8.51 1.58 14.97
C GLY A 56 8.28 1.30 16.46
N TYR A 57 7.13 1.71 17.00
CA TYR A 57 6.75 1.41 18.38
C TYR A 57 6.68 -0.09 18.64
N LEU A 58 5.99 -0.84 17.78
CA LEU A 58 5.86 -2.29 17.91
C LEU A 58 7.21 -3.01 17.78
N ALA A 59 8.10 -2.52 16.93
CA ALA A 59 9.45 -3.07 16.81
C ALA A 59 10.30 -2.85 18.08
N LYS A 60 10.13 -1.70 18.77
CA LYS A 60 10.84 -1.36 20.00
C LYS A 60 10.31 -2.14 21.22
N HIS A 61 9.00 -2.33 21.31
CA HIS A 61 8.36 -2.91 22.50
C HIS A 61 8.12 -4.42 22.43
N HIS A 62 8.28 -5.04 21.25
CA HIS A 62 8.14 -6.48 21.10
C HIS A 62 9.38 -7.09 20.45
N PRO A 63 9.82 -8.30 20.87
CA PRO A 63 10.96 -8.98 20.27
C PRO A 63 10.69 -9.43 18.83
N ALA A 64 11.77 -9.71 18.09
CA ALA A 64 11.67 -10.25 16.73
C ALA A 64 10.92 -11.59 16.74
N GLY A 65 10.04 -11.81 15.76
CA GLY A 65 9.19 -13.00 15.70
C GLY A 65 7.89 -12.91 16.51
N SER A 66 7.71 -11.88 17.34
CA SER A 66 6.45 -11.68 18.07
C SER A 66 5.25 -11.51 17.13
N ALA A 67 4.10 -12.05 17.55
CA ALA A 67 2.83 -11.85 16.86
C ALA A 67 2.41 -10.36 16.79
N MET A 68 2.98 -9.51 17.66
CA MET A 68 2.68 -8.08 17.72
C MET A 68 3.50 -7.22 16.76
N ARG A 69 4.48 -7.78 16.02
CA ARG A 69 5.23 -7.00 15.02
C ARG A 69 4.51 -6.94 13.67
N VAL A 70 4.57 -5.76 13.05
CA VAL A 70 4.07 -5.51 11.68
C VAL A 70 4.88 -4.39 11.02
N SER A 71 5.06 -4.48 9.70
CA SER A 71 5.68 -3.40 8.90
C SER A 71 4.65 -2.32 8.56
N HIS A 72 5.08 -1.06 8.47
CA HIS A 72 4.27 0.06 8.02
C HIS A 72 3.63 -0.20 6.64
N GLU A 73 4.32 -0.92 5.74
CA GLU A 73 3.79 -1.32 4.43
C GLU A 73 2.56 -2.22 4.55
N THR A 74 2.53 -3.12 5.54
CA THR A 74 1.37 -3.98 5.79
C THR A 74 0.18 -3.16 6.28
N ILE A 75 0.42 -2.17 7.14
CA ILE A 75 -0.61 -1.23 7.61
C ILE A 75 -1.15 -0.41 6.43
N TYR A 76 -0.27 0.18 5.59
CA TYR A 76 -0.68 0.91 4.40
C TYR A 76 -1.52 0.04 3.44
N LYS A 77 -1.06 -1.18 3.14
CA LYS A 77 -1.83 -2.10 2.27
C LYS A 77 -3.19 -2.42 2.87
N SER A 78 -3.30 -2.56 4.18
CA SER A 78 -4.59 -2.83 4.85
C SER A 78 -5.53 -1.63 4.86
N LEU A 79 -4.99 -0.39 4.89
CA LEU A 79 -5.80 0.82 4.76
C LEU A 79 -6.33 1.02 3.34
N PHE A 80 -5.49 0.85 2.31
CA PHE A 80 -5.86 1.19 0.93
C PHE A 80 -6.51 0.04 0.15
N ILE A 81 -6.31 -1.23 0.52
CA ILE A 81 -6.91 -2.38 -0.16
C ILE A 81 -8.22 -2.74 0.54
N GLN A 82 -9.33 -2.18 0.05
CA GLN A 82 -10.67 -2.35 0.64
C GLN A 82 -11.12 -3.82 0.71
N SER A 83 -10.72 -4.65 -0.26
CA SER A 83 -11.07 -6.08 -0.27
C SER A 83 -10.51 -6.88 0.92
N ARG A 84 -9.62 -6.29 1.73
CA ARG A 84 -9.13 -6.91 2.97
C ARG A 84 -10.10 -6.76 4.13
N GLY A 85 -10.92 -5.70 4.17
CA GLY A 85 -11.95 -5.49 5.20
C GLY A 85 -11.46 -5.46 6.65
N VAL A 86 -10.17 -5.24 6.91
CA VAL A 86 -9.59 -5.33 8.28
C VAL A 86 -9.52 -3.99 9.03
N LEU A 87 -9.53 -2.86 8.32
CA LEU A 87 -9.47 -1.55 8.94
C LEU A 87 -10.63 -0.72 8.41
N ALA A 88 -11.26 0.08 9.28
CA ALA A 88 -12.32 0.98 8.87
C ALA A 88 -11.78 2.00 7.85
N LYS A 89 -12.57 2.28 6.81
CA LYS A 89 -12.18 3.21 5.73
C LYS A 89 -11.90 4.62 6.26
N ASP A 90 -12.61 5.02 7.31
CA ASP A 90 -12.46 6.33 7.94
C ASP A 90 -11.08 6.55 8.58
N LEU A 91 -10.36 5.48 8.93
CA LEU A 91 -8.98 5.58 9.46
C LEU A 91 -8.00 6.21 8.46
N GLN A 92 -8.32 6.21 7.17
CA GLN A 92 -7.51 6.93 6.18
C GLN A 92 -7.50 8.45 6.40
N LYS A 93 -8.53 9.02 7.05
CA LYS A 93 -8.65 10.46 7.31
C LYS A 93 -7.62 10.97 8.31
N HIS A 94 -7.17 10.08 9.20
CA HIS A 94 -6.13 10.35 10.20
C HIS A 94 -4.71 10.34 9.58
N LEU A 95 -4.56 9.88 8.33
CA LEU A 95 -3.28 9.98 7.64
C LEU A 95 -2.99 11.43 7.24
N ARG A 96 -1.80 11.92 7.60
CA ARG A 96 -1.29 13.26 7.22
C ARG A 96 -1.38 13.55 5.72
N SER A 97 -1.19 12.53 4.88
CA SER A 97 -1.20 12.69 3.43
C SER A 97 -2.58 13.08 2.88
N LYS A 98 -3.68 12.79 3.60
CA LYS A 98 -5.10 12.97 3.19
C LYS A 98 -5.45 12.45 1.78
N ARG A 99 -4.53 11.74 1.12
CA ARG A 99 -4.68 11.24 -0.23
C ARG A 99 -5.66 10.07 -0.23
N PRO A 100 -6.66 10.06 -1.11
CA PRO A 100 -7.64 8.97 -1.19
C PRO A 100 -7.03 7.67 -1.75
N ILE A 101 -5.89 7.77 -2.44
CA ILE A 101 -5.21 6.65 -3.10
C ILE A 101 -3.72 6.72 -2.78
N ARG A 102 -3.15 5.57 -2.44
CA ARG A 102 -1.70 5.40 -2.35
C ARG A 102 -1.08 5.48 -3.74
N ARG A 103 -0.12 6.39 -3.93
CA ARG A 103 0.74 6.40 -5.12
C ARG A 103 1.95 5.51 -4.88
N CYS A 104 2.34 4.73 -5.89
CA CYS A 104 3.64 4.07 -5.89
C CYS A 104 4.74 5.14 -5.81
N VAL A 105 5.84 4.85 -5.09
CA VAL A 105 7.00 5.75 -5.00
C VAL A 105 7.62 5.98 -6.39
N HIS A 106 7.53 4.99 -7.28
CA HIS A 106 7.98 5.07 -8.66
C HIS A 106 6.93 5.64 -9.63
N ASN A 107 5.81 6.15 -9.13
CA ASN A 107 4.81 6.80 -9.98
C ASN A 107 5.34 8.17 -10.40
N THR A 108 5.97 8.22 -11.58
CA THR A 108 6.41 9.47 -12.20
C THR A 108 5.27 10.07 -13.03
N VAL A 109 5.09 11.38 -12.90
CA VAL A 109 4.19 12.14 -13.77
C VAL A 109 4.87 12.53 -15.08
N THR A 110 6.19 12.36 -15.20
CA THR A 110 6.98 12.64 -16.40
C THR A 110 6.39 11.93 -17.62
N GLY A 111 6.03 12.71 -18.65
CA GLY A 111 5.41 12.21 -19.88
C GLY A 111 3.88 12.08 -19.81
N GLN A 112 3.24 12.35 -18.67
CA GLN A 112 1.78 12.44 -18.59
C GLN A 112 1.32 13.81 -19.11
N TRP A 113 0.27 13.83 -19.91
CA TRP A 113 -0.33 15.07 -20.45
C TRP A 113 -0.70 16.09 -19.35
N ARG A 114 -0.97 15.60 -18.13
CA ARG A 114 -1.34 16.42 -16.97
C ARG A 114 -0.18 17.16 -16.29
N SER A 115 1.07 16.87 -16.65
CA SER A 115 2.25 17.53 -16.08
C SER A 115 2.96 18.46 -17.07
N GLN A 116 2.35 18.77 -18.21
CA GLN A 116 2.90 19.71 -19.17
C GLN A 116 2.55 21.13 -18.73
N ILE A 117 3.54 21.89 -18.27
CA ILE A 117 3.42 23.34 -18.08
C ILE A 117 3.28 23.94 -19.49
N ARG A 118 2.20 24.68 -19.75
CA ARG A 118 2.02 25.38 -21.03
C ARG A 118 3.17 26.40 -21.15
N GLU A 119 3.88 26.37 -22.28
CA GLU A 119 5.05 27.25 -22.55
C GLU A 119 6.26 26.99 -21.63
N ALA A 120 6.46 25.73 -21.20
CA ALA A 120 7.66 25.36 -20.46
C ALA A 120 8.95 25.65 -21.26
N VAL A 121 9.73 26.62 -20.81
CA VAL A 121 11.09 26.89 -21.33
C VAL A 121 12.08 25.92 -20.67
N SER A 122 12.94 25.31 -21.46
CA SER A 122 13.95 24.38 -20.93
C SER A 122 14.97 25.13 -20.08
N ILE A 123 15.45 24.54 -18.98
CA ILE A 123 16.56 25.12 -18.19
C ILE A 123 17.81 25.33 -19.06
N ARG A 124 17.97 24.56 -20.15
CA ARG A 124 19.07 24.74 -21.11
C ARG A 124 18.95 25.99 -21.97
N GLU A 125 17.75 26.55 -22.09
CA GLU A 125 17.45 27.76 -22.86
C GLU A 125 17.50 29.01 -21.96
N ARG A 126 17.88 28.88 -20.69
CA ARG A 126 17.98 30.03 -19.78
C ARG A 126 19.09 31.00 -20.25
N PRO A 127 18.86 32.32 -20.18
CA PRO A 127 19.90 33.31 -20.44
C PRO A 127 21.08 33.16 -19.47
N ALA A 128 22.30 33.45 -19.94
CA ALA A 128 23.52 33.37 -19.12
C ALA A 128 23.47 34.30 -17.90
N GLU A 129 22.78 35.44 -18.01
CA GLU A 129 22.60 36.44 -16.96
C GLU A 129 21.92 35.89 -15.69
N VAL A 130 21.20 34.76 -15.81
CA VAL A 130 20.56 34.07 -14.68
C VAL A 130 21.58 33.38 -13.77
N GLU A 131 22.75 32.99 -14.28
CA GLU A 131 23.80 32.34 -13.47
C GLU A 131 24.42 33.29 -12.45
N ASP A 132 24.59 34.55 -12.84
CA ASP A 132 25.24 35.57 -12.01
C ASP A 132 24.36 36.00 -10.84
N ARG A 133 23.05 35.73 -10.91
CA ARG A 133 22.04 36.08 -9.88
C ARG A 133 22.12 37.54 -9.38
N ALA A 134 22.69 38.42 -10.20
CA ALA A 134 22.97 39.80 -9.84
C ALA A 134 21.73 40.69 -9.88
N ILE A 135 20.65 40.23 -10.52
CA ILE A 135 19.39 40.96 -10.68
C ILE A 135 18.34 40.39 -9.72
N PRO A 136 17.64 41.24 -8.94
CA PRO A 136 16.46 40.82 -8.18
C PRO A 136 15.41 40.21 -9.13
N GLY A 137 15.08 38.93 -8.91
CA GLY A 137 14.24 38.12 -9.81
C GLY A 137 14.92 36.85 -10.32
N HIS A 138 16.26 36.78 -10.36
CA HIS A 138 17.00 35.56 -10.69
C HIS A 138 17.10 34.56 -9.51
N TRP A 139 16.53 34.90 -8.35
CA TRP A 139 16.53 34.10 -7.11
C TRP A 139 15.21 33.36 -6.87
N GLU A 140 14.13 33.76 -7.56
CA GLU A 140 12.82 33.10 -7.54
C GLU A 140 12.76 31.99 -8.59
#